data_AF-K2C1R2-F1
#
_entry.id   AF-K2C1R2-F1
#
_cell.length_a   1.000
_cell.length_b   1.000
_cell.length_c   1.000
_cell.angle_alpha   90.00
_cell.angle_beta   90.00
_cell.angle_gamma   90.00
#
_symmetry.space_group_name_H-M   'P 1'
#
loop_
_entity.id
_entity.type
_entity.pdbx_description
1 polymer ?
#
loop_
_entity_poly.entity_id
_entity_poly.type
_entity_poly.pdbx_seq_one_letter_code
_entity_poly.pdbx_strand_id
1 'polypeptide(L)' 'MPDKILICQNCKNPFVYSDYEQNLDKRNQKSESIYCPICSSIKASEAKHPPKPIKIPPLSERMK' A
#
# COMPACT_ATOMS: atom_id res chain seq x y z
N MET A 1 -7.71 -10.21 6.07
CA MET A 1 -7.13 -9.25 5.12
C MET A 1 -5.65 -9.56 5.00
N PRO A 2 -5.02 -9.46 3.82
CA PRO A 2 -3.56 -9.61 3.74
C PRO A 2 -2.86 -8.42 4.40
N ASP A 3 -1.62 -8.62 4.85
CA ASP A 3 -0.78 -7.53 5.36
C ASP A 3 -0.60 -6.46 4.29
N LYS A 4 -0.72 -5.19 4.69
CA LYS A 4 -0.51 -4.05 3.81
C LYS A 4 0.85 -3.42 4.09
N ILE A 5 1.56 -3.02 3.05
CA ILE A 5 2.75 -2.19 3.19
C ILE A 5 2.32 -0.74 2.99
N LEU A 6 2.49 0.06 4.04
CA LEU A 6 2.21 1.48 4.02
C LEU A 6 3.50 2.29 4.03
N ILE A 7 3.44 3.49 3.48
CA ILE A 7 4.56 4.43 3.51
C ILE A 7 4.13 5.63 4.37
N CYS A 8 4.92 5.94 5.40
CA CYS A 8 4.70 7.12 6.20
C CYS A 8 4.92 8.39 5.35
N GLN A 9 3.96 9.32 5.35
CA GLN A 9 4.12 10.57 4.60
C GLN A 9 5.20 11.49 5.17
N ASN A 10 5.49 11.38 6.47
CA ASN A 10 6.47 12.20 7.18
C ASN A 10 7.91 11.68 7.01
N CYS A 11 8.20 10.47 7.51
CA CYS A 11 9.56 9.92 7.47
C CYS A 11 9.86 9.08 6.21
N LYS A 12 8.88 8.90 5.30
CA LYS A 12 9.00 8.13 4.05
C LYS A 12 9.42 6.67 4.22
N ASN A 13 9.42 6.16 5.44
CA ASN A 13 9.76 4.78 5.72
C ASN A 13 8.55 3.86 5.44
N PRO A 14 8.79 2.71 4.78
CA PRO A 14 7.79 1.66 4.67
C PRO A 14 7.62 0.95 6.00
N PHE A 15 6.40 0.57 6.34
CA PHE A 15 6.10 -0.29 7.49
C PHE A 15 4.95 -1.24 7.16
N VAL A 16 4.87 -2.32 7.93
CA VAL A 16 3.85 -3.35 7.78
C VAL A 16 2.64 -2.97 8.63
N TYR A 17 1.47 -2.95 8.00
CA TYR A 17 0.17 -2.83 8.65
C TYR A 17 -0.49 -4.20 8.63
N SER A 18 -0.41 -4.89 9.77
CA SER A 18 -0.79 -6.30 9.88
C SER A 18 -2.30 -6.52 9.77
N ASP A 19 -2.73 -7.73 9.41
CA ASP A 19 -4.16 -8.10 9.46
C ASP A 19 -4.78 -7.87 10.84
N TYR A 20 -4.02 -8.12 11.91
CA TYR A 20 -4.47 -7.91 13.28
C TYR A 20 -4.83 -6.44 13.52
N GLU A 21 -3.93 -5.51 13.18
CA GLU A 21 -4.17 -4.08 13.33
C GLU A 21 -5.32 -3.62 12.43
N GLN A 22 -5.38 -4.12 11.19
CA GLN A 22 -6.49 -3.87 10.26
C GLN A 22 -7.85 -4.25 10.86
N ASN A 23 -7.93 -5.42 11.50
CA ASN A 23 -9.16 -5.88 12.14
C ASN A 23 -9.48 -5.09 13.42
N LEU A 24 -8.47 -4.64 14.15
CA LEU A 24 -8.63 -3.84 15.37
C LEU A 24 -9.14 -2.42 15.04
N ASP A 25 -8.56 -1.76 14.04
CA ASP A 25 -9.02 -0.47 13.55
C ASP A 25 -10.42 -0.55 12.94
N LYS A 26 -10.73 -1.62 12.18
CA LYS A 26 -12.07 -1.88 11.64
C LYS A 26 -13.12 -2.02 12.75
N ARG A 27 -12.80 -2.72 13.85
CA ARG A 27 -13.69 -2.83 15.03
C ARG A 27 -13.91 -1.49 15.71
N ASN A 28 -12.89 -0.64 15.73
CA ASN A 28 -12.94 0.70 16.30
C ASN A 28 -13.53 1.76 15.35
N GLN A 29 -14.09 1.35 14.19
CA GLN A 29 -14.60 2.26 13.15
C GLN A 29 -13.56 3.30 12.67
N LYS A 30 -12.27 2.96 12.73
CA LYS A 30 -11.19 3.79 12.17
C LYS A 30 -10.98 3.44 10.71
N SER A 31 -10.84 4.48 9.89
CA SER A 31 -10.81 4.37 8.42
C SER A 31 -9.55 3.71 7.88
N GLU A 32 -8.40 3.83 8.56
CA GLU A 32 -7.10 3.25 8.16
C GLU A 32 -6.06 3.41 9.29
N SER A 33 -4.94 2.67 9.24
CA SER A 33 -3.85 2.86 10.22
C SER A 33 -3.21 4.22 10.02
N ILE A 34 -3.55 5.09 10.94
CA ILE A 34 -3.10 6.46 11.01
C ILE A 34 -1.64 6.52 11.48
N TYR A 35 -1.12 5.49 12.14
CA TYR A 35 0.10 5.62 12.94
C TYR A 35 1.35 5.01 12.27
N CYS A 36 2.38 5.83 12.07
CA CYS A 36 3.72 5.34 11.74
C CYS A 36 4.49 4.94 13.02
N PRO A 37 4.96 3.69 13.16
CA PRO A 37 5.69 3.26 14.36
C PRO A 37 7.08 3.89 14.51
N ILE A 38 7.61 4.53 13.46
CA ILE A 38 8.97 5.10 13.45
C ILE A 38 8.99 6.55 13.92
N CYS A 39 8.02 7.35 13.49
CA CYS A 39 8.00 8.79 13.78
C CYS A 39 6.68 9.26 14.43
N SER A 40 5.82 8.32 14.81
CA SER A 40 4.52 8.57 15.46
C SER A 40 3.56 9.47 14.68
N SER A 41 3.84 9.70 13.40
CA SER A 41 3.05 10.61 12.56
C SER A 41 1.77 9.95 12.06
N ILE A 42 0.72 10.78 11.94
CA ILE A 42 -0.70 10.41 11.75
C ILE A 42 -1.07 10.08 10.28
N LYS A 43 -0.13 10.14 9.32
CA LYS A 43 -0.43 9.91 7.91
C LYS A 43 0.46 8.86 7.29
N ALA A 44 -0.14 7.74 6.94
CA ALA A 44 0.42 6.73 6.06
C ALA A 44 -0.49 6.58 4.83
N SER A 45 0.06 6.18 3.69
CA SER A 45 -0.71 5.88 2.49
C SER A 45 -0.33 4.50 1.98
N GLU A 46 -1.28 3.78 1.38
CA GLU A 46 -0.98 2.54 0.67
C GLU A 46 0.07 2.81 -0.39
N ALA A 47 1.17 2.04 -0.33
CA ALA A 47 2.12 2.00 -1.42
C ALA A 47 1.37 1.43 -2.63
N LYS A 48 0.93 2.31 -3.54
CA LYS A 48 0.40 1.87 -4.83
C LYS A 48 1.51 1.06 -5.50
N HIS A 49 1.32 -0.25 -5.56
CA HIS A 49 2.17 -1.11 -6.38
C HIS A 49 2.29 -0.46 -7.77
N PRO A 50 3.49 -0.37 -8.36
CA PRO A 50 3.61 0.10 -9.72
C PRO A 50 2.68 -0.75 -10.60
N PRO A 51 1.92 -0.13 -11.52
CA PRO A 51 1.01 -0.87 -12.38
C PRO A 51 1.80 -1.96 -13.10
N LYS A 52 1.23 -3.17 -13.15
CA LYS A 52 1.78 -4.31 -13.89
C LYS A 52 2.28 -3.83 -15.25
N PRO A 53 3.48 -4.23 -15.69
CA PRO A 53 3.97 -3.83 -17.00
C PRO A 53 2.91 -4.19 -18.05
N ILE A 54 2.47 -3.19 -18.81
CA ILE A 54 1.61 -3.39 -19.96
C ILE A 54 2.40 -4.30 -20.90
N LYS A 55 1.91 -5.52 -21.13
CA LYS A 55 2.46 -6.41 -22.15
C LYS A 55 2.25 -5.72 -23.50
N ILE A 56 3.27 -5.03 -23.99
CA ILE A 56 3.31 -4.55 -25.36
C ILE A 56 3.41 -5.82 -26.23
N PRO A 57 2.42 -6.15 -27.06
CA PRO A 57 2.56 -7.28 -27.97
C PRO A 57 3.72 -7.01 -28.94
N PRO A 58 4.52 -8.02 -29.30
CA PRO A 58 5.63 -7.86 -30.22
C PRO A 58 5.13 -7.36 -31.58
N LEU A 59 5.93 -6.50 -32.22
CA LEU A 59 5.69 -5.87 -33.53
C LEU A 59 5.52 -6.87 -34.71
N SER A 60 5.53 -8.18 -34.47
CA SER A 60 5.54 -9.22 -35.51
C SER A 60 4.18 -9.56 -36.12
N GLU A 61 3.08 -8.93 -35.70
CA GLU A 61 1.72 -9.17 -36.26
C GLU A 61 1.11 -7.98 -37.01
N ARG A 62 1.90 -6.96 -37.36
CA ARG A 62 1.38 -5.76 -38.08
C ARG A 62 1.50 -5.83 -39.61
N MET A 63 1.71 -7.00 -40.17
CA MET A 63 1.68 -7.26 -41.62
C MET A 63 1.00 -8.60 -41.88
N LYS A 64 -0.33 -8.57 -42.02
CA LYS A 64 -1.07 -9.55 -42.81
C LYS A 64 -2.22 -8.86 -43.51
#